data_AF-A0A955X0V6-F1
#
_entry.id   AF-A0A955X0V6-F1
#
_cell.length_a   1.000
_cell.length_b   1.000
_cell.length_c   1.000
_cell.angle_alpha   90.00
_cell.angle_beta   90.00
_cell.angle_gamma   90.00
#
_symmetry.space_group_name_H-M   'P 1'
#
loop_
_entity.id
_entity.type
_entity.pdbx_description
1 polymer ?
#
loop_
_entity_poly.entity_id
_entity_poly.type
_entity_poly.pdbx_seq_one_letter_code
_entity_poly.pdbx_strand_id
1 'polypeptide(L)'
;MRCPRCDHAVSKSDRFCGRCGLALPSDGGKPVDPLLGLVVDNRYRIEERIGVGGMGTVYLGTHVNLGQKVAIKVLHERHVANDDLVKRFHVEARTYARVDHPNVVKLMHFDQMPDGTTYMVMEYCPGTSLAAHLHSHGKLDPVMAGDLAVQIAQGLSATHSAGIVHRDL
;
A
#
# COMPACT_ATOMS: atom_id res chain seq x y z
N MET A 1 3.54 -33.22 -15.13
CA MET A 1 3.99 -33.78 -13.82
C MET A 1 2.88 -34.68 -13.25
N ARG A 2 3.10 -35.35 -12.13
CA ARG A 2 2.05 -36.16 -11.47
C ARG A 2 1.61 -35.51 -10.16
N CYS A 3 0.32 -35.61 -9.85
CA CYS A 3 -0.23 -35.12 -8.59
C CYS A 3 0.33 -35.97 -7.43
N PRO A 4 0.94 -35.37 -6.38
CA PRO A 4 1.57 -36.12 -5.30
C PRO A 4 0.56 -36.85 -4.39
N ARG A 5 -0.74 -36.56 -4.51
CA ARG A 5 -1.80 -37.22 -3.73
C ARG A 5 -2.45 -38.40 -4.46
N CYS A 6 -2.77 -38.26 -5.74
CA CYS A 6 -3.59 -39.26 -6.46
C CYS A 6 -2.95 -39.78 -7.75
N ASP A 7 -1.69 -39.39 -8.01
CA ASP A 7 -0.88 -39.79 -9.15
C ASP A 7 -1.47 -39.46 -10.54
N HIS A 8 -2.56 -38.68 -10.58
CA HIS A 8 -3.16 -38.21 -11.83
C HIS A 8 -2.19 -37.29 -12.59
N ALA A 9 -2.20 -37.40 -13.92
CA ALA A 9 -1.43 -36.52 -14.79
C ALA A 9 -1.94 -35.08 -14.68
N VAL A 10 -1.03 -34.14 -14.48
CA VAL A 10 -1.33 -32.70 -14.34
C VAL A 10 -0.28 -31.86 -15.09
N SER A 11 -0.69 -30.73 -15.65
CA SER A 11 0.18 -29.73 -16.28
C SER A 11 0.90 -28.88 -15.23
N LYS A 12 2.06 -28.29 -15.59
CA LYS A 12 2.74 -27.29 -14.75
C LYS A 12 1.93 -26.00 -14.56
N SER A 13 0.98 -25.73 -15.46
CA SER A 13 0.04 -24.61 -15.36
C SER A 13 -1.17 -24.88 -14.48
N ASP A 14 -1.41 -26.14 -14.10
CA ASP A 14 -2.60 -26.51 -13.34
C ASP A 14 -2.43 -26.06 -11.89
N ARG A 15 -3.35 -25.22 -11.41
CA ARG A 15 -3.38 -24.77 -10.00
C ARG A 15 -3.94 -25.83 -9.07
N PHE A 16 -4.75 -26.74 -9.61
CA PHE A 16 -5.38 -27.83 -8.88
C PHE A 16 -5.39 -29.10 -9.73
N CYS A 17 -5.33 -30.25 -9.08
CA CYS A 17 -5.51 -31.54 -9.74
C CYS A 17 -6.99 -31.75 -10.10
N GLY A 18 -7.29 -31.91 -11.39
CA GLY A 18 -8.67 -32.12 -11.88
C GLY A 18 -9.35 -33.42 -11.40
N ARG A 19 -8.61 -34.34 -10.78
CA ARG A 19 -9.18 -35.58 -10.22
C ARG A 19 -9.47 -35.50 -8.72
N CYS A 20 -8.54 -35.00 -7.92
CA CYS A 20 -8.66 -35.06 -6.45
C CYS A 20 -8.74 -33.68 -5.76
N GLY A 21 -8.71 -32.60 -6.54
CA GLY A 21 -8.80 -31.23 -6.04
C GLY A 21 -7.59 -30.73 -5.25
N LEU A 22 -6.50 -31.52 -5.16
CA LEU A 22 -5.28 -31.07 -4.48
C LEU A 22 -4.73 -29.81 -5.17
N ALA A 23 -4.45 -28.77 -4.39
CA ALA A 23 -3.69 -27.62 -4.85
C ALA A 23 -2.27 -28.06 -5.24
N LEU A 24 -1.87 -27.79 -6.48
CA LEU A 24 -0.56 -28.19 -6.98
C LEU A 24 0.45 -27.07 -6.71
N PRO A 25 1.73 -27.40 -6.44
CA PRO A 25 2.78 -26.40 -6.37
C PRO A 25 2.84 -25.67 -7.71
N SER A 26 2.51 -24.37 -7.72
CA SER A 26 2.64 -23.56 -8.91
C SER A 26 4.10 -23.11 -9.05
N ASP A 27 4.84 -23.77 -9.93
CA ASP A 27 6.14 -23.27 -10.44
C ASP A 27 5.95 -22.04 -11.34
N GLY A 28 4.70 -21.67 -11.63
CA GLY A 28 4.33 -20.37 -12.17
C GLY A 28 4.66 -19.31 -11.13
N GLY A 29 5.91 -18.83 -11.16
CA GLY A 29 6.41 -17.78 -10.28
C GLY A 29 5.34 -16.71 -10.13
N LYS A 30 5.06 -16.33 -8.88
CA LYS A 30 4.35 -15.07 -8.62
C LYS A 30 4.98 -14.04 -9.56
N PRO A 31 4.21 -13.24 -10.32
CA PRO A 31 4.78 -12.13 -11.07
C PRO A 31 5.71 -11.41 -10.10
N VAL A 32 7.01 -11.43 -10.40
CA VAL A 32 7.99 -10.75 -9.57
C VAL A 32 7.62 -9.29 -9.71
N ASP A 33 7.19 -8.68 -8.61
CA ASP A 33 6.82 -7.28 -8.61
C ASP A 33 8.06 -6.49 -9.03
N PRO A 34 8.04 -5.85 -10.23
CA PRO A 34 9.24 -5.29 -10.85
C PRO A 34 9.80 -4.12 -10.06
N LEU A 35 9.02 -3.56 -9.14
CA LEU A 35 9.42 -2.45 -8.29
C LEU A 35 10.25 -2.91 -7.09
N LEU A 36 10.17 -4.17 -6.66
CA LEU A 36 10.94 -4.64 -5.51
C LEU A 36 12.45 -4.60 -5.80
N GLY A 37 13.21 -3.93 -4.92
CA GLY A 37 14.65 -3.71 -5.07
C GLY A 37 15.02 -2.50 -5.93
N LEU A 38 14.06 -1.90 -6.66
CA LEU A 38 14.29 -0.69 -7.43
C LEU A 38 14.64 0.48 -6.50
N VAL A 39 15.58 1.33 -6.94
CA VAL A 39 15.88 2.61 -6.28
C VAL A 39 15.26 3.74 -7.10
N VAL A 40 14.19 4.32 -6.58
CA VAL A 40 13.46 5.42 -7.20
C VAL A 40 14.18 6.73 -6.94
N ASP A 41 14.37 7.53 -8.00
CA ASP A 41 15.07 8.82 -8.00
C ASP A 41 16.45 8.79 -7.32
N ASN A 42 17.15 7.65 -7.38
CA ASN A 42 18.39 7.40 -6.64
C ASN A 42 18.32 7.69 -5.12
N ARG A 43 17.11 7.76 -4.55
CA ARG A 43 16.85 8.16 -3.16
C ARG A 43 16.14 7.11 -2.35
N TYR A 44 15.20 6.37 -2.93
CA TYR A 44 14.32 5.49 -2.19
C TYR A 44 14.38 4.07 -2.73
N ARG A 45 14.92 3.14 -1.94
CA ARG A 45 14.89 1.71 -2.28
C ARG A 45 13.55 1.12 -1.85
N ILE A 46 12.84 0.48 -2.78
CA ILE A 46 11.61 -0.28 -2.50
C ILE A 46 12.01 -1.66 -1.97
N GLU A 47 11.43 -2.07 -0.84
CA GLU A 47 11.83 -3.30 -0.14
C GLU A 47 10.73 -4.35 -0.11
N GLU A 48 9.53 -3.97 0.30
CA GLU A 48 8.40 -4.88 0.42
C GLU A 48 7.07 -4.18 0.14
N ARG A 49 6.06 -4.96 -0.23
CA ARG A 49 4.71 -4.45 -0.41
C ARG A 49 3.94 -4.52 0.89
N ILE A 50 3.42 -3.38 1.36
CA ILE A 50 2.69 -3.26 2.64
C ILE A 50 1.20 -2.98 2.47
N GLY A 51 0.74 -2.62 1.27
CA GLY A 51 -0.68 -2.42 0.99
C GLY A 51 -1.00 -2.39 -0.50
N VAL A 52 -2.24 -2.74 -0.85
CA VAL A 52 -2.78 -2.61 -2.22
C VAL A 52 -4.16 -1.99 -2.13
N GLY A 53 -4.36 -0.87 -2.82
CA GLY A 53 -5.64 -0.20 -2.92
C GLY A 53 -6.12 -0.08 -4.36
N GLY A 54 -7.26 0.57 -4.57
CA GLY A 54 -7.84 0.75 -5.90
C GLY A 54 -6.99 1.62 -6.84
N MET A 55 -6.34 2.66 -6.30
CA MET A 55 -5.54 3.61 -7.08
C MET A 55 -4.08 3.17 -7.27
N GLY A 56 -3.53 2.38 -6.34
CA GLY A 56 -2.11 2.10 -6.33
C GLY A 56 -1.70 1.06 -5.31
N THR A 57 -0.40 0.78 -5.31
CA THR A 57 0.25 -0.14 -4.38
C THR A 57 1.14 0.66 -3.43
N VAL A 58 1.12 0.32 -2.14
CA VAL A 58 1.97 0.94 -1.12
C VAL A 58 3.08 -0.02 -0.74
N TYR A 59 4.31 0.48 -0.77
CA TYR A 59 5.52 -0.25 -0.43
C TYR A 59 6.19 0.34 0.80
N LEU A 60 6.84 -0.50 1.60
CA LEU A 60 7.90 -0.04 2.48
C LEU A 60 9.14 0.20 1.63
N GLY A 61 9.80 1.31 1.90
CA GLY A 61 11.11 1.61 1.36
C GLY A 61 12.04 2.22 2.39
N THR A 62 13.28 2.42 1.96
CA THR A 62 14.31 3.09 2.75
C THR A 62 14.93 4.22 1.95
N HIS A 63 15.03 5.41 2.54
CA HIS A 63 15.82 6.49 1.97
C HIS A 63 17.31 6.10 2.03
N VAL A 64 17.95 5.86 0.88
CA VAL A 64 19.26 5.20 0.79
C VAL A 64 20.39 5.94 1.50
N ASN A 65 20.36 7.29 1.49
CA ASN A 65 21.38 8.10 2.16
C ASN A 65 21.14 8.30 3.67
N LEU A 66 19.88 8.22 4.12
CA LEU A 66 19.50 8.56 5.50
C LEU A 66 19.17 7.31 6.33
N GLY A 67 18.96 6.16 5.70
CA GLY A 67 18.49 4.93 6.36
C GLY A 67 17.06 5.00 6.89
N GLN A 68 16.35 6.12 6.68
CA GLN A 68 15.00 6.33 7.19
C GLN A 68 13.98 5.46 6.42
N LYS A 69 13.10 4.77 7.15
CA LYS A 69 11.96 4.05 6.56
C LYS A 69 10.88 5.01 6.06
N VAL A 70 10.33 4.69 4.90
CA VAL A 70 9.29 5.49 4.23
C VAL A 70 8.22 4.58 3.62
N ALA A 71 7.00 5.10 3.46
CA ALA A 71 5.95 4.45 2.71
C ALA A 71 5.91 5.06 1.29
N ILE A 72 5.92 4.22 0.26
CA ILE A 72 5.96 4.66 -1.15
C ILE A 72 4.69 4.16 -1.83
N LYS A 73 3.75 5.06 -2.13
CA LYS A 73 2.53 4.74 -2.88
C LYS A 73 2.79 4.98 -4.36
N VAL A 74 2.71 3.92 -5.16
CA VAL A 74 2.93 3.94 -6.61
C VAL A 74 1.59 3.71 -7.31
N LEU A 75 1.24 4.59 -8.25
CA LEU A 75 0.03 4.48 -9.06
C LEU A 75 0.13 3.26 -9.99
N HIS A 76 -0.94 2.49 -10.17
CA HIS A 76 -0.89 1.35 -11.10
C HIS A 76 -0.71 1.82 -12.54
N GLU A 77 0.12 1.12 -13.32
CA GLU A 77 0.40 1.42 -14.75
C GLU A 77 -0.87 1.62 -15.59
N ARG A 78 -1.89 0.79 -15.36
CA ARG A 78 -3.21 0.88 -16.03
C ARG A 78 -3.93 2.23 -15.84
N HIS A 79 -3.50 3.04 -14.89
CA HIS A 79 -4.06 4.35 -14.57
C HIS A 79 -3.19 5.51 -15.06
N VAL A 80 -1.96 5.26 -15.52
CA VAL A 80 -1.03 6.30 -16.02
C VAL A 80 -1.57 6.98 -17.28
N ALA A 81 -2.26 6.23 -18.16
CA ALA A 81 -2.91 6.78 -19.35
C ALA A 81 -4.27 7.47 -19.07
N ASN A 82 -4.75 7.46 -17.83
CA ASN A 82 -6.02 8.08 -17.45
C ASN A 82 -5.76 9.40 -16.72
N ASP A 83 -5.84 10.49 -17.48
CA ASP A 83 -5.61 11.85 -17.00
C ASP A 83 -6.42 12.21 -15.75
N ASP A 84 -7.64 11.69 -15.61
CA ASP A 84 -8.49 11.99 -14.44
C ASP A 84 -7.98 11.31 -13.17
N LEU A 85 -7.44 10.10 -13.26
CA LEU A 85 -6.85 9.40 -12.13
C LEU A 85 -5.52 10.02 -11.72
N VAL A 86 -4.69 10.39 -12.69
CA VAL A 86 -3.44 11.13 -12.45
C VAL A 86 -3.75 12.48 -11.79
N LYS A 87 -4.72 13.24 -12.30
CA LYS A 87 -5.18 14.50 -11.67
C LYS A 87 -5.65 14.29 -10.23
N ARG A 88 -6.44 13.24 -9.96
CA ARG A 88 -6.86 12.91 -8.58
C ARG A 88 -5.67 12.62 -7.68
N PHE A 89 -4.68 11.88 -8.16
CA PHE A 89 -3.46 11.58 -7.40
C PHE A 89 -2.65 12.84 -7.09
N HIS A 90 -2.52 13.78 -8.04
CA HIS A 90 -1.92 15.08 -7.79
C HIS A 90 -2.71 15.92 -6.78
N VAL A 91 -4.04 15.90 -6.84
CA VAL A 91 -4.91 16.57 -5.86
C VAL A 91 -4.72 15.95 -4.48
N GLU A 92 -4.64 14.62 -4.38
CA GLU A 92 -4.39 13.88 -3.14
C GLU A 92 -3.04 14.31 -2.52
N ALA A 93 -1.97 14.36 -3.32
CA ALA A 93 -0.66 14.82 -2.85
C ALA A 93 -0.67 16.27 -2.36
N ARG A 94 -1.30 17.18 -3.12
CA ARG A 94 -1.45 18.59 -2.68
C ARG A 94 -2.25 18.71 -1.40
N THR A 95 -3.20 17.81 -1.18
CA THR A 95 -4.02 17.77 0.02
C THR A 95 -3.17 17.35 1.23
N TYR A 96 -2.39 16.28 1.11
CA TYR A 96 -1.45 15.85 2.16
C TYR A 96 -0.42 16.93 2.50
N ALA A 97 0.12 17.63 1.51
CA ALA A 97 1.14 18.67 1.72
C ALA A 97 0.64 19.88 2.55
N ARG A 98 -0.68 20.05 2.71
CA ARG A 98 -1.27 21.21 3.42
C ARG A 98 -1.53 20.94 4.89
N VAL A 99 -1.34 19.71 5.37
CA VAL A 99 -1.65 19.31 6.74
C VAL A 99 -0.38 18.78 7.39
N ASP A 100 0.05 19.43 8.47
CA ASP A 100 1.16 18.98 9.31
C ASP A 100 0.63 18.77 10.73
N HIS A 101 0.42 17.51 11.10
CA HIS A 101 -0.20 17.14 12.38
C HIS A 101 0.25 15.73 12.79
N PRO A 102 0.54 15.45 14.08
CA PRO A 102 1.04 14.14 14.53
C PRO A 102 0.09 12.96 14.26
N ASN A 103 -1.22 13.21 14.09
CA ASN A 103 -2.22 12.19 13.74
C ASN A 103 -2.56 12.15 12.24
N VAL A 104 -1.75 12.77 11.37
CA VAL A 104 -1.92 12.77 9.92
C VAL A 104 -0.59 12.43 9.27
N VAL A 105 -0.60 11.41 8.39
CA VAL A 105 0.61 10.98 7.68
C VAL A 105 1.19 12.13 6.87
N LYS A 106 2.49 12.39 7.06
CA LYS A 106 3.20 13.44 6.35
C LYS A 106 3.61 13.00 4.95
N LEU A 107 3.30 13.82 3.95
CA LEU A 107 3.89 13.68 2.61
C LEU A 107 5.31 14.25 2.63
N MET A 108 6.27 13.45 2.19
CA MET A 108 7.68 13.83 2.12
C MET A 108 8.10 14.22 0.71
N HIS A 109 7.60 13.49 -0.29
CA HIS A 109 7.97 13.70 -1.69
C HIS A 109 6.86 13.21 -2.62
N PHE A 110 6.77 13.80 -3.80
CA PHE A 110 5.81 13.44 -4.83
C PHE A 110 6.44 13.74 -6.19
N ASP A 111 6.51 12.74 -7.07
CA ASP A 111 7.13 12.90 -8.38
C ASP A 111 6.72 11.79 -9.36
N GLN A 112 7.29 11.80 -10.55
CA GLN A 112 7.15 10.76 -11.57
C GLN A 112 8.49 10.10 -11.86
N MET A 113 8.44 8.79 -12.10
CA MET A 113 9.59 8.02 -12.61
C MET A 113 9.80 8.31 -14.11
N PRO A 114 10.97 7.97 -14.68
CA PRO A 114 11.26 8.23 -16.10
C PRO A 114 10.28 7.59 -17.10
N ASP A 115 9.59 6.52 -16.71
CA ASP A 115 8.55 5.85 -17.50
C ASP A 115 7.16 6.50 -17.38
N GLY A 116 7.03 7.60 -16.62
CA GLY A 116 5.79 8.31 -16.35
C GLY A 116 5.01 7.79 -15.15
N THR A 117 5.48 6.73 -14.49
CA THR A 117 4.81 6.17 -13.31
C THR A 117 4.87 7.16 -12.16
N THR A 118 3.69 7.64 -11.72
CA THR A 118 3.60 8.60 -10.62
C THR A 118 3.68 7.90 -9.27
N TYR A 119 4.43 8.49 -8.34
CA TYR A 119 4.58 7.96 -6.99
C TYR A 119 4.60 9.08 -5.95
N MET A 120 4.30 8.71 -4.70
CA MET A 120 4.43 9.59 -3.56
C MET A 120 5.11 8.88 -2.40
N VAL A 121 5.99 9.60 -1.71
CA VAL A 121 6.72 9.13 -0.54
C VAL A 121 6.14 9.81 0.69
N MET A 122 5.77 9.01 1.65
CA MET A 122 5.10 9.41 2.88
C MET A 122 5.87 8.89 4.08
N GLU A 123 5.59 9.46 5.23
CA GLU A 123 5.98 8.90 6.51
C GLU A 123 5.51 7.45 6.62
N TYR A 124 6.42 6.57 7.04
CA TYR A 124 6.07 5.21 7.39
C TYR A 124 5.59 5.16 8.84
N CYS A 125 4.32 4.79 9.05
CA CYS A 125 3.77 4.57 10.38
C CYS A 125 3.89 3.07 10.74
N PRO A 126 4.87 2.67 11.57
CA PRO A 126 4.97 1.30 12.02
C PRO A 126 3.77 0.96 12.92
N GLY A 127 3.15 -0.19 12.68
CA GLY A 127 2.02 -0.62 13.49
C GLY A 127 1.05 -1.52 12.73
N THR A 128 -0.14 -1.68 13.29
CA THR A 128 -1.23 -2.49 12.73
C THR A 128 -2.43 -1.60 12.47
N SER A 129 -3.12 -1.80 11.34
CA SER A 129 -4.35 -1.06 11.07
C SER A 129 -5.44 -1.41 12.09
N LEU A 130 -6.32 -0.46 12.40
CA LEU A 130 -7.42 -0.72 13.32
C LEU A 130 -8.32 -1.86 12.82
N ALA A 131 -8.54 -1.96 11.52
CA ALA A 131 -9.29 -3.06 10.91
C ALA A 131 -8.64 -4.43 11.17
N ALA A 132 -7.32 -4.56 11.01
CA ALA A 132 -6.60 -5.79 11.31
C ALA A 132 -6.63 -6.12 12.81
N HIS A 133 -6.49 -5.10 13.67
CA HIS A 133 -6.61 -5.28 15.12
C HIS A 133 -8.00 -5.82 15.50
N LEU A 134 -9.06 -5.21 14.98
CA LEU A 134 -10.45 -5.64 15.21
C LEU A 134 -10.70 -7.05 14.64
N HIS A 135 -10.13 -7.38 13.49
CA HIS A 135 -10.24 -8.72 12.93
C HIS A 135 -9.66 -9.79 13.86
N SER A 136 -8.52 -9.51 14.50
CA SER A 136 -7.85 -10.45 15.41
C SER A 136 -8.44 -10.50 16.82
N HIS A 137 -9.00 -9.39 17.33
CA HIS A 137 -9.41 -9.27 18.74
C HIS A 137 -10.93 -9.05 18.93
N GLY A 138 -11.68 -8.87 17.84
CA GLY A 138 -13.12 -8.61 17.84
C GLY A 138 -13.45 -7.15 18.11
N LYS A 139 -13.53 -6.75 19.38
CA LYS A 139 -13.93 -5.41 19.81
C LYS A 139 -12.79 -4.68 20.53
N LEU A 140 -12.81 -3.35 20.45
CA LEU A 140 -11.94 -2.52 21.27
C LEU A 140 -12.45 -2.47 22.72
N ASP A 141 -11.51 -2.31 23.64
CA ASP A 141 -11.81 -1.80 24.97
C ASP A 141 -12.41 -0.38 24.86
N PRO A 142 -13.47 -0.03 25.62
CA PRO A 142 -14.11 1.28 25.53
C PRO A 142 -13.18 2.47 25.81
N VAL A 143 -12.19 2.33 26.70
CA VAL A 143 -11.23 3.40 26.99
C VAL A 143 -10.31 3.59 25.79
N MET A 144 -9.76 2.50 25.25
CA MET A 144 -8.94 2.55 24.04
C MET A 144 -9.72 3.12 22.84
N ALA A 145 -10.99 2.76 22.69
CA ALA A 145 -11.84 3.31 21.63
C ALA A 145 -12.03 4.83 21.77
N GLY A 146 -12.23 5.32 23.00
CA GLY A 146 -12.30 6.75 23.29
C GLY A 146 -11.01 7.48 22.94
N ASP A 147 -9.86 6.94 23.36
CA ASP A 147 -8.55 7.53 23.11
C ASP A 147 -8.23 7.61 21.61
N LEU A 148 -8.55 6.55 20.85
CA LEU A 148 -8.40 6.54 19.39
C LEU A 148 -9.33 7.55 18.72
N ALA A 149 -10.59 7.64 19.16
CA ALA A 149 -11.56 8.58 18.60
C ALA A 149 -11.11 10.05 18.78
N VAL A 150 -10.53 10.39 19.94
CA VAL A 150 -9.98 11.72 20.20
C VAL A 150 -8.82 12.03 19.26
N GLN A 151 -7.87 11.11 19.10
CA GLN A 151 -6.72 11.30 18.20
C GLN A 151 -7.13 11.42 16.72
N ILE A 152 -8.09 10.59 16.28
CA ILE A 152 -8.67 10.69 14.93
C ILE A 152 -9.36 12.04 14.76
N ALA A 153 -10.15 12.49 15.73
CA ALA A 153 -10.82 13.78 15.67
C ALA A 153 -9.84 14.96 15.62
N GLN A 154 -8.70 14.88 16.33
CA GLN A 154 -7.64 15.90 16.26
C GLN A 154 -7.03 15.96 14.85
N GLY A 155 -6.71 14.82 14.23
CA GLY A 155 -6.23 14.76 12.85
C GLY A 155 -7.25 15.30 11.83
N LEU A 156 -8.53 14.94 12.00
CA LEU A 156 -9.62 15.47 11.17
C LEU A 156 -9.81 16.97 11.37
N SER A 157 -9.69 17.48 12.59
CA SER A 157 -9.78 18.92 12.88
C SER A 157 -8.68 19.72 12.15
N ALA A 158 -7.44 19.22 12.18
CA ALA A 158 -6.34 19.83 11.42
C ALA A 158 -6.60 19.79 9.90
N THR A 159 -7.09 18.65 9.40
CA THR A 159 -7.48 18.47 8.00
C THR A 159 -8.59 19.45 7.59
N HIS A 160 -9.64 19.59 8.41
CA HIS A 160 -10.75 20.50 8.17
C HIS A 160 -10.32 21.97 8.24
N SER A 161 -9.40 22.33 9.13
CA SER A 161 -8.83 23.68 9.23
C SER A 161 -8.07 24.08 7.96
N ALA A 162 -7.54 23.10 7.22
CA ALA A 162 -6.96 23.31 5.89
C ALA A 162 -8.00 23.33 4.75
N GLY A 163 -9.30 23.28 5.06
CA GLY A 163 -10.39 23.29 4.08
C GLY A 163 -10.51 21.98 3.30
N ILE A 164 -10.05 20.86 3.88
CA ILE A 164 -10.05 19.53 3.28
C ILE A 164 -11.07 18.67 4.00
N VAL A 165 -11.77 17.79 3.29
CA VAL A 165 -12.64 16.75 3.87
C VAL A 165 -12.01 15.40 3.54
N HIS A 166 -11.83 14.53 4.54
CA HIS A 166 -11.14 13.24 4.37
C HIS A 166 -11.84 12.31 3.37
N ARG A 167 -13.18 12.23 3.45
CA ARG A 167 -14.08 11.46 2.57
C ARG A 167 -13.95 9.93 2.60
N ASP A 168 -12.91 9.37 3.21
CA ASP A 168 -12.70 7.91 3.29
C ASP A 168 -12.10 7.50 4.64
N LEU A 169 -12.80 7.80 5.74
CA LEU A 169 -12.32 7.56 7.11
C LEU A 169 -12.34 6.07 7.49
#